data_AF-A0A7H1E0L1-F1
#
_entry.id   AF-A0A7H1E0L1-F1
#
_cell.length_a   1.000
_cell.length_b   1.000
_cell.length_c   1.000
_cell.angle_alpha   90.00
_cell.angle_beta   90.00
_cell.angle_gamma   90.00
#
_symmetry.space_group_name_H-M   'P 1'
#
loop_
_entity.id
_entity.type
_entity.pdbx_description
1 polymer ?
#
loop_
_entity_poly.entity_id
_entity_poly.type
_entity_poly.pdbx_seq_one_letter_code
_entity_poly.pdbx_strand_id
1 'polypeptide(L)'
;MLWLIFGILFILSLIAGSRLKSKFRIYSAIPTANGMSGAEVSALVPLQNISATILNMIFIGMFFGSFLLGSLFSMQTAPLIIVACYGVFTLFAFITLPVEFDASSRALAWIQRTGITDYYSRSKAEKALRLAASTYVIAALYSLATLLYYLFALLGHSDE
;
A
#
# COMPACT_ATOMS: atom_id res chain seq x y z
N MET A 1 9.08 22.59 10.19
CA MET A 1 9.02 22.01 8.83
C MET A 1 8.28 20.67 8.79
N LEU A 2 8.69 19.65 9.56
CA LEU A 2 8.02 18.33 9.59
C LEU A 2 6.52 18.39 9.92
N TRP A 3 6.10 19.20 10.88
CA TRP A 3 4.68 19.31 11.27
C TRP A 3 3.77 19.86 10.17
N LEU A 4 4.30 20.77 9.34
CA LEU A 4 3.61 21.28 8.15
C LEU A 4 3.42 20.18 7.11
N ILE A 5 4.47 19.37 6.89
CA ILE A 5 4.42 18.22 5.97
C ILE A 5 3.40 17.20 6.46
N PHE A 6 3.41 16.84 7.74
CA PHE A 6 2.42 15.92 8.32
C PHE A 6 0.98 16.45 8.24
N GLY A 7 0.77 17.73 8.54
CA GLY A 7 -0.55 18.37 8.42
C GLY A 7 -1.08 18.33 6.99
N ILE A 8 -0.24 18.62 6.00
CA ILE A 8 -0.60 18.55 4.57
C ILE A 8 -0.93 17.10 4.16
N LEU A 9 -0.08 16.14 4.54
CA LEU A 9 -0.30 14.72 4.23
C LEU A 9 -1.59 14.19 4.85
N PHE A 10 -1.90 14.60 6.07
CA PHE A 10 -3.14 14.23 6.75
C PHE A 10 -4.38 14.76 6.01
N ILE A 11 -4.38 16.04 5.61
CA ILE A 11 -5.48 16.64 4.85
C ILE A 11 -5.66 15.92 3.50
N LEU A 12 -4.55 15.64 2.79
CA LEU A 12 -4.59 14.89 1.54
C LEU A 12 -5.20 13.49 1.72
N SER A 13 -4.85 12.80 2.81
CA SER A 13 -5.39 11.49 3.14
C SER A 13 -6.90 11.52 3.41
N LEU A 14 -7.41 12.53 4.13
CA LEU A 14 -8.85 12.72 4.35
C LEU A 14 -9.60 13.00 3.04
N ILE A 15 -9.03 13.83 2.16
CA ILE A 15 -9.60 14.11 0.85
C ILE A 15 -9.66 12.82 0.02
N ALA A 16 -8.57 12.06 -0.06
CA ALA A 16 -8.53 10.80 -0.79
C ALA A 16 -9.59 9.81 -0.29
N GLY A 17 -9.71 9.63 1.03
CA GLY A 17 -10.71 8.74 1.64
C GLY A 17 -12.15 9.16 1.33
N SER A 18 -12.46 10.47 1.41
CA SER A 18 -13.79 10.97 1.09
C SER A 18 -14.15 10.81 -0.40
N ARG A 19 -13.18 11.02 -1.31
CA ARG A 19 -13.34 10.83 -2.75
C ARG A 19 -13.56 9.36 -3.12
N LEU A 20 -12.83 8.44 -2.49
CA LEU A 20 -12.99 7.01 -2.71
C LEU A 20 -14.40 6.54 -2.33
N LYS A 21 -14.87 6.90 -1.12
CA LYS A 21 -16.23 6.57 -0.65
C LYS A 21 -17.30 7.13 -1.58
N SER A 22 -17.11 8.36 -2.06
CA SER A 22 -18.05 9.01 -2.98
C SER A 22 -18.15 8.29 -4.32
N LYS A 23 -17.01 7.93 -4.93
CA LYS A 23 -16.98 7.20 -6.20
C LYS A 23 -17.53 5.78 -6.04
N PHE A 24 -17.17 5.06 -4.98
CA PHE A 24 -17.66 3.70 -4.74
C PHE A 24 -19.19 3.65 -4.72
N ARG A 25 -19.85 4.55 -3.98
CA ARG A 25 -21.32 4.62 -3.90
C ARG A 25 -22.01 4.77 -5.26
N ILE A 26 -21.37 5.47 -6.20
CA ILE A 26 -21.91 5.67 -7.55
C ILE A 26 -21.78 4.38 -8.36
N TYR A 27 -20.59 3.77 -8.39
CA TYR A 27 -20.34 2.59 -9.22
C TYR A 27 -20.93 1.31 -8.66
N SER A 28 -21.09 1.21 -7.35
CA SER A 28 -21.72 0.06 -6.70
C SER A 28 -23.22 -0.05 -7.02
N ALA A 29 -23.86 1.05 -7.40
CA ALA A 29 -25.27 1.08 -7.78
C ALA A 29 -25.53 0.65 -9.24
N ILE A 30 -24.47 0.46 -10.05
CA ILE A 30 -24.60 0.05 -11.45
C ILE A 30 -24.65 -1.49 -11.50
N PRO A 31 -25.69 -2.10 -12.10
CA PRO A 31 -25.79 -3.54 -12.25
C PRO A 31 -24.78 -4.07 -13.26
N THR A 32 -24.23 -5.25 -13.00
CA THR A 32 -23.34 -5.98 -13.90
C THR A 32 -24.16 -6.80 -14.90
N ALA A 33 -23.53 -7.21 -16.02
CA ALA A 33 -24.18 -7.92 -17.12
C ALA A 33 -24.92 -9.22 -16.71
N ASN A 34 -24.59 -9.80 -15.56
CA ASN A 34 -25.21 -11.01 -15.02
C ASN A 34 -26.34 -10.73 -14.01
N GLY A 35 -26.80 -9.47 -13.89
CA GLY A 35 -27.89 -9.07 -12.98
C GLY A 35 -27.48 -8.82 -11.52
N MET A 36 -26.22 -9.03 -11.16
CA MET A 36 -25.68 -8.72 -9.82
C MET A 36 -25.36 -7.22 -9.71
N SER A 37 -25.62 -6.62 -8.55
CA SER A 37 -25.19 -5.26 -8.24
C SER A 37 -23.65 -5.16 -8.21
N GLY A 38 -23.08 -4.05 -8.68
CA GLY A 38 -21.64 -3.78 -8.52
C GLY A 38 -21.17 -3.82 -7.07
N ALA A 39 -22.06 -3.58 -6.09
CA ALA A 39 -21.79 -3.76 -4.67
C ALA A 39 -21.52 -5.23 -4.30
N GLU A 40 -22.26 -6.17 -4.89
CA GLU A 40 -22.14 -7.61 -4.61
C GLU A 40 -20.84 -8.19 -5.16
N VAL A 41 -20.39 -7.68 -6.31
CA VAL A 41 -19.12 -8.09 -6.94
C VAL A 41 -17.91 -7.47 -6.21
N SER A 42 -18.10 -6.38 -5.48
CA SER A 42 -17.02 -5.57 -4.90
C SER A 42 -16.95 -5.65 -3.37
N ALA A 43 -17.31 -6.80 -2.79
CA ALA A 43 -17.34 -7.03 -1.34
C ALA A 43 -16.00 -6.75 -0.62
N LEU A 44 -14.88 -6.72 -1.34
CA LEU A 44 -13.55 -6.40 -0.82
C LEU A 44 -13.25 -4.90 -0.72
N VAL A 45 -14.00 -4.03 -1.41
CA VAL A 45 -13.75 -2.57 -1.37
C VAL A 45 -14.04 -1.93 0.00
N PRO A 46 -15.08 -2.34 0.75
CA PRO A 46 -15.25 -1.92 2.14
C PRO A 46 -14.03 -2.27 3.02
N LEU A 47 -13.39 -3.43 2.79
CA LEU A 47 -12.18 -3.85 3.50
C LEU A 47 -10.99 -2.94 3.18
N GLN A 48 -10.84 -2.52 1.92
CA GLN A 48 -9.79 -1.56 1.53
C GLN A 48 -9.92 -0.21 2.26
N ASN A 49 -11.14 0.23 2.57
CA ASN A 49 -11.36 1.45 3.32
C ASN A 49 -10.91 1.33 4.80
N ILE A 50 -10.91 0.12 5.36
CA ILE A 50 -10.39 -0.13 6.72
C ILE A 50 -8.88 0.15 6.76
N SER A 51 -8.13 -0.29 5.75
CA SER A 51 -6.70 -0.03 5.64
C SER A 51 -6.37 1.48 5.60
N ALA A 52 -7.17 2.26 4.87
CA ALA A 52 -7.03 3.72 4.84
C ALA A 52 -7.37 4.38 6.19
N THR A 53 -8.35 3.84 6.92
CA THR A 53 -8.69 4.31 8.27
C THR A 53 -7.56 3.99 9.27
N ILE A 54 -6.98 2.80 9.21
CA ILE A 54 -5.82 2.41 10.05
C ILE A 54 -4.64 3.33 9.77
N LEU A 55 -4.32 3.60 8.50
CA LEU A 55 -3.23 4.50 8.12
C LEU A 55 -3.42 5.91 8.70
N ASN A 56 -4.64 6.46 8.61
CA ASN A 56 -4.96 7.75 9.20
C ASN A 56 -4.82 7.74 10.73
N MET A 57 -5.26 6.67 11.38
CA MET A 57 -5.12 6.52 12.83
C MET A 57 -3.66 6.44 13.26
N ILE A 58 -2.81 5.75 12.49
CA ILE A 58 -1.36 5.72 12.70
C ILE A 58 -0.77 7.13 12.54
N PHE A 59 -1.14 7.88 11.50
CA PHE A 59 -0.65 9.25 11.33
C PHE A 59 -1.08 10.20 12.46
N ILE A 60 -2.34 10.12 12.89
CA ILE A 60 -2.83 10.88 14.06
C ILE A 60 -2.06 10.47 15.32
N GLY A 61 -1.90 9.16 15.55
CA GLY A 61 -1.17 8.61 16.68
C GLY A 61 0.30 9.01 16.69
N MET A 62 0.96 9.05 15.53
CA MET A 62 2.34 9.56 15.40
C MET A 62 2.42 11.07 15.61
N PHE A 63 1.42 11.83 15.13
CA PHE A 63 1.38 13.29 15.29
C PHE A 63 1.21 13.69 16.77
N PHE A 64 0.20 13.14 17.45
CA PHE A 64 -0.01 13.40 18.87
C PHE A 64 1.03 12.69 19.74
N GLY A 65 1.45 11.49 19.36
CA GLY A 65 2.48 10.72 20.03
C GLY A 65 3.84 11.42 19.97
N SER A 66 4.21 12.09 18.88
CA SER A 66 5.45 12.85 18.84
C SER A 66 5.41 14.10 19.73
N PHE A 67 4.22 14.63 20.08
CA PHE A 67 4.06 15.75 21.03
C PHE A 67 4.05 15.26 22.50
N LEU A 68 3.48 14.09 22.78
CA LEU A 68 3.33 13.52 24.13
C LEU A 68 4.46 12.56 24.54
N LEU A 69 4.94 11.73 23.61
CA LEU A 69 5.97 10.70 23.78
C LEU A 69 7.36 11.12 23.27
N GLY A 70 7.58 12.38 22.85
CA GLY A 70 8.88 12.85 22.35
C GLY A 70 10.06 12.65 23.32
N SER A 71 9.78 12.39 24.60
CA SER A 71 10.74 12.07 25.66
C SER A 71 10.95 10.57 25.91
N LEU A 72 10.07 9.70 25.39
CA LEU A 72 10.04 8.27 25.75
C LEU A 72 10.92 7.38 24.88
N PHE A 73 11.31 7.83 23.69
CA PHE A 73 12.24 7.09 22.84
C PHE A 73 13.60 7.77 22.88
N SER A 74 14.57 7.11 23.51
CA SER A 74 15.95 7.60 23.49
C SER A 74 16.48 7.57 22.06
N MET A 75 17.31 8.56 21.71
CA MET A 75 17.93 8.68 20.38
C MET A 75 18.72 7.42 19.99
N GLN A 76 19.18 6.62 20.97
CA GLN A 76 19.81 5.33 20.70
C GLN A 76 18.84 4.18 20.40
N THR A 77 17.61 4.20 20.93
CA THR A 77 16.64 3.10 20.77
C THR A 77 15.79 3.21 19.50
N ALA A 78 15.57 4.44 19.01
CA ALA A 78 14.73 4.69 17.84
C ALA A 78 15.26 4.04 16.55
N PRO A 79 16.57 4.10 16.20
CA PRO A 79 17.09 3.48 14.99
C PRO A 79 16.94 1.95 14.99
N LEU A 80 17.11 1.31 16.15
CA LEU A 80 16.97 -0.14 16.28
C LEU A 80 15.52 -0.60 16.06
N ILE A 81 14.55 0.14 16.60
CA ILE A 81 13.12 -0.10 16.35
C ILE A 81 12.80 0.07 14.86
N ILE A 82 13.32 1.12 14.22
CA ILE A 82 13.11 1.36 12.79
C ILE A 82 13.68 0.21 11.95
N VAL A 83 14.91 -0.23 12.22
CA VAL A 83 15.53 -1.37 11.53
C VAL A 83 14.71 -2.64 11.71
N ALA A 84 14.25 -2.94 12.93
CA ALA A 84 13.42 -4.10 13.19
C ALA A 84 12.09 -4.05 12.41
N CYS A 85 11.41 -2.90 12.41
CA CYS A 85 10.17 -2.69 11.66
C CYS A 85 10.37 -2.85 10.15
N TYR A 86 11.38 -2.18 9.57
CA TYR A 86 11.70 -2.31 8.15
C TYR A 86 12.17 -3.73 7.80
N GLY A 87 12.81 -4.45 8.73
CA GLY A 87 13.17 -5.85 8.59
C GLY A 87 11.93 -6.73 8.36
N VAL A 88 10.92 -6.59 9.23
CA VAL A 88 9.64 -7.30 9.09
C VAL A 88 8.93 -6.91 7.77
N PHE A 89 8.87 -5.61 7.45
CA PHE A 89 8.26 -5.13 6.21
C PHE A 89 8.94 -5.68 4.95
N THR A 90 10.27 -5.66 4.94
CA THR A 90 11.07 -6.16 3.82
C THR A 90 10.88 -7.66 3.67
N LEU A 91 11.00 -8.42 4.77
CA LEU A 91 10.78 -9.86 4.77
C LEU A 91 9.39 -10.22 4.22
N PHE A 92 8.34 -9.56 4.71
CA PHE A 92 6.99 -9.77 4.22
C PHE A 92 6.87 -9.46 2.72
N ALA A 93 7.42 -8.32 2.27
CA ALA A 93 7.38 -7.94 0.86
C ALA A 93 8.06 -8.97 -0.06
N PHE A 94 9.18 -9.56 0.36
CA PHE A 94 9.85 -10.63 -0.40
C PHE A 94 9.08 -11.94 -0.39
N ILE A 95 8.46 -12.31 0.75
CA ILE A 95 7.64 -13.52 0.87
C ILE A 95 6.40 -13.43 -0.02
N THR A 96 5.76 -12.26 -0.12
CA THR A 96 4.56 -12.09 -0.93
C THR A 96 4.84 -11.81 -2.40
N LEU A 97 6.06 -11.40 -2.77
CA LEU A 97 6.38 -11.06 -4.14
C LEU A 97 6.05 -12.17 -5.17
N PRO A 98 6.35 -13.47 -4.92
CA PRO A 98 6.01 -14.54 -5.86
C PRO A 98 4.50 -14.70 -6.09
N VAL A 99 3.68 -14.51 -5.04
CA VAL A 99 2.22 -14.68 -5.17
C VAL A 99 1.58 -13.58 -6.00
N GLU A 100 2.14 -12.38 -6.02
CA GLU A 100 1.66 -11.26 -6.85
C GLU A 100 1.92 -11.49 -8.35
N PHE A 101 3.07 -12.09 -8.67
CA PHE A 101 3.40 -12.49 -10.04
C PHE A 101 2.53 -13.66 -10.52
N ASP A 102 2.28 -14.65 -9.65
CA ASP A 102 1.38 -15.76 -9.95
C ASP A 102 -0.06 -15.27 -10.17
N ALA A 103 -0.57 -14.39 -9.29
CA ALA A 103 -1.90 -13.81 -9.41
C ALA A 103 -2.09 -13.07 -10.74
N SER A 104 -1.10 -12.29 -11.16
CA SER A 104 -1.12 -11.56 -12.44
C SER A 104 -1.14 -12.50 -13.65
N SER A 105 -0.39 -13.61 -13.58
CA SER A 105 -0.35 -14.64 -14.61
C SER A 105 -1.67 -15.40 -14.71
N ARG A 106 -2.27 -15.76 -13.56
CA ARG A 106 -3.59 -16.38 -13.49
C ARG A 106 -4.71 -15.48 -14.00
N ALA A 107 -4.66 -14.19 -13.67
CA ALA A 107 -5.63 -13.21 -14.16
C ALA A 107 -5.56 -13.08 -15.69
N LEU A 108 -4.35 -13.06 -16.27
CA LEU A 108 -4.18 -13.04 -17.72
C LEU A 108 -4.75 -14.30 -18.39
N ALA A 109 -4.47 -15.49 -17.83
CA ALA A 109 -5.01 -16.74 -18.34
C ALA A 109 -6.54 -16.78 -18.27
N TRP A 110 -7.14 -16.21 -17.21
CA TRP A 110 -8.59 -16.08 -17.10
C TRP A 110 -9.17 -15.15 -18.17
N ILE A 111 -8.59 -13.96 -18.37
CA ILE A 111 -9.02 -13.00 -19.40
C ILE A 111 -8.96 -13.62 -20.81
N GLN A 112 -7.93 -14.42 -21.09
CA GLN A 112 -7.78 -15.11 -22.37
C GLN A 112 -8.87 -16.17 -22.61
N ARG A 113 -9.36 -16.82 -21.56
CA ARG A 113 -10.38 -17.89 -21.64
C ARG A 113 -11.81 -17.36 -21.69
N THR A 114 -12.08 -16.19 -21.12
CA THR A 114 -13.45 -15.65 -20.98
C THR A 114 -13.88 -14.75 -22.13
N GLY A 115 -12.98 -14.40 -23.07
CA GLY A 115 -13.33 -13.58 -24.23
C GLY A 115 -13.67 -12.12 -23.90
N ILE A 116 -13.37 -11.64 -22.70
CA ILE A 116 -13.72 -10.28 -22.23
C ILE A 116 -12.87 -9.19 -22.92
N THR A 117 -11.76 -9.57 -23.57
CA THR A 117 -10.88 -8.63 -24.27
C THR A 117 -10.73 -8.96 -25.75
N ASP A 118 -10.97 -7.95 -26.59
CA ASP A 118 -10.67 -7.99 -28.02
C ASP A 118 -9.16 -7.99 -28.29
N TYR A 119 -8.78 -8.38 -29.51
CA TYR A 119 -7.39 -8.46 -29.96
C TYR A 119 -6.58 -7.18 -29.68
N TYR A 120 -7.19 -6.01 -29.87
CA TYR A 120 -6.56 -4.71 -29.62
C TYR A 120 -6.44 -4.36 -28.13
N SER A 121 -7.38 -4.82 -27.30
CA SER A 121 -7.42 -4.55 -25.86
C SER A 121 -6.61 -5.54 -25.04
N ARG A 122 -6.33 -6.74 -25.60
CA ARG A 122 -5.59 -7.82 -24.95
C ARG A 122 -4.18 -7.43 -24.55
N SER A 123 -3.42 -6.83 -25.47
CA SER A 123 -2.05 -6.36 -25.19
C SER A 123 -2.01 -5.30 -24.09
N LYS A 124 -3.03 -4.42 -24.06
CA LYS A 124 -3.15 -3.39 -23.02
C LYS A 124 -3.47 -3.99 -21.65
N ALA A 125 -4.37 -4.97 -21.60
CA ALA A 125 -4.72 -5.67 -20.37
C ALA A 125 -3.53 -6.44 -19.79
N GLU A 126 -2.76 -7.14 -20.62
CA GLU A 126 -1.54 -7.82 -20.18
C GLU A 126 -0.52 -6.83 -19.61
N LYS A 127 -0.25 -5.74 -20.33
CA LYS A 127 0.69 -4.71 -19.87
C LYS A 127 0.23 -4.09 -18.55
N ALA A 128 -1.06 -3.85 -18.38
CA ALA A 128 -1.62 -3.32 -17.14
C ALA A 128 -1.45 -4.30 -15.96
N LEU A 129 -1.72 -5.59 -16.15
CA LEU A 129 -1.53 -6.61 -15.11
C LEU A 129 -0.06 -6.75 -14.70
N ARG A 130 0.86 -6.77 -15.68
CA ARG A 130 2.31 -6.81 -15.40
C ARG A 130 2.80 -5.55 -14.68
N LEU A 131 2.29 -4.38 -15.07
CA LEU A 131 2.59 -3.12 -14.38
C LEU A 131 2.07 -3.13 -12.94
N ALA A 132 0.89 -3.67 -12.69
CA ALA A 132 0.36 -3.80 -11.34
C ALA A 132 1.28 -4.64 -10.44
N ALA A 133 1.73 -5.82 -10.92
CA ALA A 133 2.71 -6.64 -10.20
C ALA A 133 4.05 -5.91 -9.95
N SER A 134 4.50 -5.08 -10.90
CA SER A 134 5.76 -4.35 -10.77
C SER A 134 5.76 -3.34 -9.62
N THR A 135 4.59 -2.86 -9.17
CA THR A 135 4.51 -1.95 -8.01
C THR A 135 4.97 -2.61 -6.71
N TYR A 136 4.74 -3.93 -6.56
CA TYR A 136 5.24 -4.71 -5.44
C TYR A 136 6.75 -4.91 -5.49
N VAL A 137 7.33 -5.12 -6.68
CA VAL A 137 8.79 -5.19 -6.86
C VAL A 137 9.42 -3.88 -6.40
N ILE A 138 8.87 -2.75 -6.85
CA ILE A 138 9.36 -1.43 -6.48
C ILE A 138 9.24 -1.23 -4.96
N ALA A 139 8.12 -1.63 -4.35
CA ALA A 139 7.94 -1.54 -2.90
C ALA A 139 8.93 -2.41 -2.13
N ALA A 140 9.21 -3.65 -2.58
CA ALA A 140 10.17 -4.56 -1.96
C ALA A 140 11.62 -4.04 -2.07
N LEU A 141 11.99 -3.48 -3.23
CA LEU A 141 13.29 -2.86 -3.42
C LEU A 141 13.44 -1.58 -2.58
N TYR A 142 12.39 -0.76 -2.50
CA TYR A 142 12.39 0.44 -1.68
C TYR A 142 12.49 0.13 -0.19
N SER A 143 11.73 -0.86 0.31
CA SER A 143 11.81 -1.28 1.71
C SER A 143 13.18 -1.86 2.03
N LEU A 144 13.76 -2.67 1.14
CA LEU A 144 15.12 -3.18 1.28
C LEU A 144 16.16 -2.06 1.29
N ALA A 145 16.10 -1.12 0.34
CA ALA A 145 17.03 0.01 0.28
C ALA A 145 16.95 0.86 1.56
N THR A 146 15.73 1.08 2.06
CA THR A 146 15.50 1.83 3.31
C THR A 146 16.01 1.08 4.52
N LEU A 147 15.80 -0.24 4.58
CA LEU A 147 16.35 -1.10 5.63
C LEU A 147 17.88 -1.03 5.65
N LEU A 148 18.52 -1.18 4.49
CA LEU A 148 19.98 -1.11 4.36
C LEU A 148 20.50 0.27 4.76
N TYR A 149 19.83 1.35 4.34
CA TYR A 149 20.19 2.71 4.76
C TYR A 149 20.21 2.85 6.29
N TYR A 150 19.14 2.44 6.98
CA TYR A 150 19.08 2.54 8.44
C TYR A 150 20.01 1.57 9.15
N LEU A 151 20.24 0.39 8.57
CA LEU A 151 21.20 -0.59 9.09
C LEU A 151 22.63 -0.03 9.05
N PHE A 152 23.05 0.54 7.91
CA PHE A 152 24.36 1.16 7.78
C PHE A 152 24.50 2.41 8.64
N ALA A 153 23.45 3.22 8.75
CA ALA A 153 23.44 4.37 9.65
C ALA A 153 23.62 3.95 11.12
N LEU A 154 22.99 2.86 11.55
CA LEU A 154 23.14 2.32 12.91
C LEU A 154 24.58 1.81 13.15
N LEU A 155 25.14 1.06 12.21
CA LEU A 155 26.49 0.51 12.32
C LEU A 155 27.56 1.61 12.32
N GLY A 156 27.38 2.67 11.53
CA GLY A 156 28.29 3.82 11.52
C GLY A 156 28.20 4.71 12.76
N HIS A 157 27.11 4.62 13.54
CA HIS A 157 26.94 5.37 14.79
C HIS A 157 27.57 4.66 16.00
N SER A 158 27.94 3.37 15.86
CA SER A 158 28.58 2.58 16.93
C SER A 158 30.10 2.80 17.04
N ASP A 159 30.70 3.58 16.13
CA ASP A 159 32.15 3.82 16.06
C ASP A 159 32.58 5.20 16.62
N GLU A 160 31.65 5.99 17.18
CA GLU A 160 31.90 7.24 17.94
C GLU A 160 31.57 7.06 19.43
#